data_AF-A0A3B0SMU5-F1
#
_entry.id   AF-A0A3B0SMU5-F1
#
_cell.length_a   1.000
_cell.length_b   1.000
_cell.length_c   1.000
_cell.angle_alpha   90.00
_cell.angle_beta   90.00
_cell.angle_gamma   90.00
#
_symmetry.space_group_name_H-M   'P 1'
#
loop_
_entity.id
_entity.type
_entity.pdbx_description
1 polymer ?
#
loop_
_entity_poly.entity_id
_entity_poly.type
_entity_poly.pdbx_seq_one_letter_code
_entity_poly.pdbx_strand_id
1 'polypeptide(L)' 'MGEHSVLFAGAQEVITLSHSAIDRGLFAKGAVAAAQWAIGKPPGLYSMRDVLGLNKAQKA' A
#
# COMPACT_ATOMS: atom_id res chain seq x y z
N MET A 1 -13.59 0.88 -6.40
CA MET A 1 -14.65 1.88 -6.16
C MET A 1 -14.61 2.28 -4.70
N GLY A 2 -14.09 3.48 -4.45
CA GLY A 2 -13.93 4.04 -3.11
C GLY A 2 -12.95 5.20 -3.13
N GLU A 3 -13.27 6.24 -2.38
CA GLU A 3 -12.43 7.40 -2.18
C GLU A 3 -12.08 7.51 -0.70
N HIS A 4 -10.79 7.65 -0.42
CA HIS A 4 -10.29 7.82 0.94
C HIS A 4 -9.33 9.01 0.95
N SER A 5 -9.51 9.90 1.91
CA SER A 5 -8.64 11.05 2.11
C SER A 5 -8.20 11.11 3.56
N VAL A 6 -6.93 11.45 3.77
CA VAL A 6 -6.37 11.78 5.07
C VAL A 6 -5.86 13.21 4.99
N LEU A 7 -6.29 14.04 5.92
CA LEU A 7 -5.91 15.44 6.00
C LEU A 7 -5.04 15.64 7.23
N PHE A 8 -3.93 16.32 7.04
CA PHE A 8 -3.07 16.85 8.10
C PHE A 8 -3.24 18.35 8.09
N ALA A 9 -4.05 18.88 9.01
CA ALA A 9 -4.35 20.31 9.10
C ALA A 9 -3.54 20.97 10.21
N GLY A 10 -2.69 21.92 9.85
CA GLY A 10 -2.04 22.86 10.73
C GLY A 10 -2.77 24.20 10.79
N ALA A 11 -2.25 25.15 11.57
CA ALA A 11 -2.89 26.47 11.72
C ALA A 11 -2.88 27.31 10.43
N GLN A 12 -1.95 27.05 9.51
CA GLN A 12 -1.72 27.86 8.31
C GLN A 12 -1.65 27.03 7.02
N GLU A 13 -1.67 25.70 7.13
CA GLU A 13 -1.55 24.81 5.97
C GLU A 13 -2.33 23.51 6.19
N VAL A 14 -2.71 22.89 5.08
CA VAL A 14 -3.32 21.56 5.08
C VAL A 14 -2.63 20.74 4.00
N ILE A 15 -2.13 19.56 4.39
CA ILE A 15 -1.65 18.55 3.47
C ILE A 15 -2.70 17.46 3.38
N THR A 16 -3.12 17.13 2.16
CA THR A 16 -4.11 16.10 1.88
C THR A 16 -3.49 14.96 1.09
N LEU A 17 -3.68 13.73 1.56
CA LEU A 17 -3.35 12.51 0.84
C LEU A 17 -4.64 11.80 0.47
N SER A 18 -4.87 11.59 -0.83
CA SER A 18 -6.11 10.98 -1.34
C SER A 18 -5.84 9.77 -2.23
N HIS A 19 -6.72 8.79 -2.15
CA HIS A 19 -6.75 7.62 -3.02
C HIS A 19 -8.16 7.40 -3.57
N SER A 20 -8.30 7.42 -4.90
CA SER A 20 -9.55 7.13 -5.60
C SER A 20 -9.39 5.86 -6.45
N ALA A 21 -10.15 4.81 -6.12
CA ALA A 21 -10.15 3.56 -6.88
C ALA A 21 -11.35 3.51 -7.84
N ILE A 22 -11.10 3.60 -9.15
CA ILE A 22 -12.14 3.67 -10.19
C ILE A 22 -12.84 2.33 -10.42
N ASP A 23 -12.11 1.23 -10.35
CA ASP A 23 -12.63 -0.13 -10.53
C ASP A 23 -11.99 -1.11 -9.54
N ARG A 24 -12.51 -2.35 -9.49
CA ARG A 24 -11.98 -3.41 -8.61
C ARG A 24 -10.79 -4.17 -9.21
N GLY A 25 -10.55 -4.04 -10.51
CA GLY A 25 -9.43 -4.64 -11.22
C GLY A 25 -8.07 -4.14 -10.70
N LEU A 26 -8.00 -2.93 -10.14
CA LEU A 26 -6.81 -2.44 -9.43
C LEU A 26 -6.34 -3.43 -8.34
N PHE A 27 -7.26 -3.92 -7.51
CA PHE A 27 -6.93 -4.85 -6.42
C PHE A 27 -6.48 -6.21 -6.96
N ALA A 28 -7.11 -6.69 -8.03
CA ALA A 28 -6.70 -7.92 -8.71
C ALA A 28 -5.28 -7.80 -9.28
N LYS A 29 -4.94 -6.67 -9.91
CA LYS A 29 -3.56 -6.40 -10.39
C LYS A 29 -2.56 -6.43 -9.23
N GLY A 30 -2.89 -5.83 -8.09
CA GLY A 30 -2.08 -5.88 -6.88
C GLY A 30 -1.86 -7.30 -6.36
N ALA A 31 -2.92 -8.12 -6.36
CA ALA A 31 -2.83 -9.52 -5.95
C ALA A 31 -1.95 -10.36 -6.90
N VAL A 32 -2.06 -10.17 -8.22
CA VAL A 32 -1.19 -10.86 -9.20
C VAL A 32 0.28 -10.44 -9.01
N ALA A 33 0.55 -9.15 -8.81
CA ALA A 33 1.90 -8.67 -8.53
C ALA A 33 2.46 -9.27 -7.22
N ALA A 34 1.65 -9.36 -6.17
CA ALA A 34 2.03 -10.00 -4.91
C ALA A 34 2.34 -11.50 -5.10
N ALA A 35 1.54 -12.22 -5.90
CA ALA A 35 1.78 -13.62 -6.22
C ALA A 35 3.11 -13.82 -6.97
N GLN A 36 3.41 -12.95 -7.94
CA GLN A 36 4.69 -12.97 -8.66
C GLN A 36 5.87 -12.67 -7.74
N TRP A 37 5.73 -11.67 -6.86
CA TRP A 37 6.75 -11.31 -5.87
C TRP A 37 7.04 -12.43 -4.87
N ALA A 38 6.03 -13.23 -4.51
CA ALA A 38 6.14 -14.31 -3.53
C ALA A 38 6.94 -15.52 -4.03
N ILE A 39 7.21 -15.63 -5.33
CA ILE A 39 7.99 -16.73 -5.90
C ILE A 39 9.39 -16.74 -5.27
N GLY A 40 9.77 -17.86 -4.66
CA GLY A 40 11.07 -18.04 -4.00
C GLY A 40 11.21 -17.36 -2.64
N LYS A 41 10.14 -16.78 -2.08
CA LYS A 41 10.15 -16.29 -0.70
C LYS A 41 10.01 -17.45 0.30
N PRO A 42 10.67 -17.38 1.47
CA PRO A 42 10.47 -18.39 2.51
C PRO A 42 9.02 -18.37 3.01
N PRO A 43 8.53 -19.46 3.62
CA PRO A 43 7.20 -19.46 4.23
C PRO A 43 7.08 -18.37 5.30
N GLY A 44 5.98 -17.62 5.27
CA GLY A 44 5.74 -16.52 6.20
C GLY A 44 4.43 -15.79 5.91
N LEU A 45 4.01 -14.95 6.84
CA LEU A 45 2.88 -14.04 6.65
C LEU A 45 3.40 -12.71 6.11
N TYR A 46 3.06 -12.42 4.85
CA TYR A 46 3.44 -11.19 4.17
C TYR A 46 2.24 -10.27 3.97
N SER A 47 2.52 -8.98 3.82
CA SER A 47 1.59 -7.91 3.53
C SER A 47 1.98 -7.18 2.25
N MET A 48 1.12 -6.28 1.77
CA MET A 48 1.49 -5.38 0.67
C MET A 48 2.64 -4.43 1.02
N ARG A 49 2.96 -4.22 2.30
CA ARG A 49 4.16 -3.45 2.68
C ARG A 49 5.44 -4.19 2.31
N ASP A 50 5.46 -5.52 2.42
CA ASP A 50 6.58 -6.36 2.00
C ASP A 50 6.74 -6.32 0.48
N VAL A 51 5.62 -6.50 -0.24
CA VAL A 51 5.57 -6.48 -1.71
C VAL A 51 6.07 -5.14 -2.27
N LEU A 52 5.69 -4.03 -1.62
CA LEU A 52 6.08 -2.67 -2.03
C LEU A 52 7.42 -2.21 -1.45
N GLY A 53 8.11 -3.03 -0.63
CA GLY A 53 9.37 -2.65 0.00
C GLY A 53 9.27 -1.51 1.01
N LEU A 54 8.11 -1.36 1.67
CA LEU A 54 7.80 -0.27 2.61
C LEU A 54 8.01 -0.67 4.08
N ASN A 55 8.51 -1.87 4.34
CA ASN A 55 8.93 -2.23 5.68
C ASN A 55 10.15 -1.39 6.05
N LYS A 56 10.08 -0.69 7.18
CA LYS A 56 11.25 -0.03 7.74
C LYS A 56 12.31 -1.11 7.99
N ALA A 57 13.55 -0.87 7.57
CA ALA A 57 14.68 -1.46 8.28
C ALA A 57 14.50 -1.08 9.75
N GLN A 58 14.12 -2.03 10.59
CA GLN A 58 14.12 -1.83 12.02
C GLN A 58 15.60 -1.59 12.38
N LYS A 59 15.99 -0.32 12.51
CA LYS A 59 17.20 0.02 13.24
C LYS A 59 16.99 -0.51 14.65
N ALA A 60 17.71 -1.59 14.96
CA ALA A 60 18.03 -1.96 16.33
C ALA A 60 18.79 -0.82 17.02
#